data_AF-A0A2K8UJH0-F1
#
_entry.id   AF-A0A2K8UJH0-F1
#
_cell.length_a   1.000
_cell.length_b   1.000
_cell.length_c   1.000
_cell.angle_alpha   90.00
_cell.angle_beta   90.00
_cell.angle_gamma   90.00
#
_symmetry.space_group_name_H-M   'P 1'
#
loop_
_entity.id
_entity.type
_entity.pdbx_description
1 polymer ?
#
loop_
_entity_poly.entity_id
_entity_poly.type
_entity_poly.pdbx_seq_one_letter_code
_entity_poly.pdbx_strand_id
1 'polypeptide(L)'
;MEWVESAQHDSGGWGSIPGCPRPRVYPTAFALRFLSEFFPSSPAVRAGLAWLRSAQNGDGGWGALPGTDPSAGRASTSIHTAHAILALLAGGQSADDEQVEKALNYLDATFHPAEPEPWPSTSEMEVVDTDAAIDFRHSSTPWVLAALLAARRPISSFTCVASMQWLLHQQHTLGYWSSVLTPGHEPIWATHDALYALNAARQTAIENVAELLIADFRKSEIDLAWTRAFSGFDQAKGLAAYGRSRPSKWLYIWNSALTFFVCLLLLMTLGETTKSISVIGQVLGSLGVALVAGFVPFLYQLAAEEFKLRRIRE
;
A
#
# COMPACT_ATOMS: atom_id res chain seq x y z
N MET A 1 -9.33 9.73 31.17
CA MET A 1 -10.54 9.00 30.70
C MET A 1 -11.77 9.82 31.01
N GLU A 2 -12.14 10.00 32.29
CA GLU A 2 -13.36 10.71 32.72
C GLU A 2 -13.55 12.08 32.07
N TRP A 3 -12.49 12.88 31.96
CA TRP A 3 -12.56 14.19 31.30
C TRP A 3 -12.92 14.11 29.80
N VAL A 4 -12.39 13.13 29.07
CA VAL A 4 -12.68 12.98 27.63
C VAL A 4 -14.12 12.52 27.46
N GLU A 5 -14.60 11.59 28.28
CA GLU A 5 -15.97 11.11 28.23
C GLU A 5 -16.97 12.20 28.63
N SER A 6 -16.66 13.01 29.65
CA SER A 6 -17.52 14.12 30.07
C SER A 6 -17.52 15.30 29.09
N ALA A 7 -16.49 15.43 28.25
CA ALA A 7 -16.41 16.43 27.19
C ALA A 7 -17.15 16.01 25.90
N GLN A 8 -17.67 14.78 25.82
CA GLN A 8 -18.43 14.31 24.67
C GLN A 8 -19.77 15.04 24.56
N HIS A 9 -20.13 15.47 23.35
CA HIS A 9 -21.43 16.08 23.10
C HIS A 9 -22.53 15.00 23.07
N ASP A 10 -23.77 15.36 23.42
CA ASP A 10 -24.95 14.48 23.31
C ASP A 10 -25.15 13.85 21.93
N SER A 11 -24.62 14.48 20.87
CA SER A 11 -24.67 13.96 19.50
C SER A 11 -23.63 12.86 19.23
N GLY A 12 -22.69 12.65 20.15
CA GLY A 12 -21.62 11.65 20.10
C GLY A 12 -20.25 12.20 19.72
N GLY A 13 -20.15 13.36 19.07
CA GLY A 13 -18.86 13.95 18.70
C GLY A 13 -18.20 14.76 19.82
N TRP A 14 -16.99 15.25 19.56
CA TRP A 14 -16.23 16.16 20.42
C TRP A 14 -15.94 17.49 19.72
N GLY A 15 -15.94 18.57 20.49
CA GLY A 15 -15.36 19.86 20.08
C GLY A 15 -13.94 20.03 20.63
N SER A 16 -13.28 21.14 20.28
CA SER A 16 -11.92 21.42 20.75
C SER A 16 -11.84 21.78 22.23
N ILE A 17 -12.94 22.28 22.80
CA ILE A 17 -13.10 22.54 24.24
C ILE A 17 -14.45 22.01 24.74
N PRO A 18 -14.56 21.65 26.04
CA PRO A 18 -15.83 21.34 26.66
C PRO A 18 -16.80 22.51 26.51
N GLY A 19 -18.05 22.24 26.13
CA GLY A 19 -19.07 23.27 25.91
C GLY A 19 -19.02 23.95 24.54
N CYS A 20 -18.14 23.52 23.62
CA CYS A 20 -18.22 23.94 22.23
C CYS A 20 -19.64 23.69 21.67
N PRO A 21 -20.23 24.65 20.94
CA PRO A 21 -21.63 24.56 20.50
C PRO A 21 -21.86 23.45 19.47
N ARG A 22 -20.80 22.94 18.84
CA ARG A 22 -20.86 21.88 17.84
C ARG A 22 -19.63 20.97 17.94
N PRO A 23 -19.80 19.65 17.80
CA PRO A 23 -18.68 18.74 17.60
C PRO A 23 -18.02 18.94 16.22
N ARG A 24 -16.75 18.58 16.13
CA ARG A 24 -15.89 18.72 14.94
C ARG A 24 -15.20 17.41 14.62
N VAL A 25 -14.86 17.22 13.34
CA VAL A 25 -14.26 15.98 12.86
C VAL A 25 -12.87 15.76 13.46
N TYR A 26 -12.03 16.80 13.48
CA TYR A 26 -10.65 16.67 13.97
C TYR A 26 -10.60 16.28 15.47
N PRO A 27 -11.20 17.02 16.43
CA PRO A 27 -11.24 16.60 17.83
C PRO A 27 -11.90 15.23 18.05
N THR A 28 -12.99 14.93 17.33
CA THR A 28 -13.66 13.63 17.42
C THR A 28 -12.74 12.49 16.99
N ALA A 29 -11.98 12.67 15.91
CA ALA A 29 -11.03 11.68 15.44
C ALA A 29 -9.93 11.41 16.47
N PHE A 30 -9.40 12.44 17.13
CA PHE A 30 -8.41 12.26 18.20
C PHE A 30 -8.99 11.57 19.44
N ALA A 31 -10.18 11.98 19.88
CA ALA A 31 -10.86 11.33 21.00
C ALA A 31 -11.12 9.85 20.71
N LEU A 32 -11.59 9.52 19.50
CA LEU A 32 -11.82 8.14 19.06
C LEU A 32 -10.53 7.33 19.00
N ARG A 33 -9.45 7.86 18.41
CA ARG A 33 -8.17 7.14 18.36
C ARG A 33 -7.63 6.84 19.76
N PHE A 34 -7.72 7.81 20.67
CA PHE A 34 -7.30 7.62 22.06
C PHE A 34 -8.20 6.61 22.81
N LEU A 35 -9.52 6.80 22.76
CA LEU A 35 -10.45 5.93 23.48
C LEU A 35 -10.47 4.52 22.91
N SER A 36 -10.33 4.34 21.61
CA SER A 36 -10.34 3.00 21.01
C SER A 36 -9.07 2.21 21.35
N GLU A 37 -7.93 2.89 21.49
CA GLU A 37 -6.66 2.25 21.90
C GLU A 37 -6.71 1.79 23.37
N PHE A 38 -7.12 2.68 24.28
CA PHE A 38 -7.00 2.42 25.72
C PHE A 38 -8.29 1.95 26.39
N PHE A 39 -9.45 2.26 25.82
CA PHE A 39 -10.76 2.02 26.40
C PHE A 39 -11.81 1.56 25.35
N PRO A 40 -11.51 0.53 24.52
CA PRO A 40 -12.33 0.17 23.35
C PRO A 40 -13.79 -0.20 23.67
N SER A 41 -14.08 -0.60 24.91
CA SER A 41 -15.44 -0.96 25.36
C SER A 41 -16.28 0.24 25.81
N SER A 42 -15.69 1.44 25.90
CA SER A 42 -16.40 2.64 26.36
C SER A 42 -17.62 2.93 25.46
N PRO A 43 -18.80 3.22 26.03
CA PRO A 43 -19.95 3.70 25.27
C PRO A 43 -19.64 4.94 24.43
N ALA A 44 -18.69 5.77 24.88
CA ALA A 44 -18.27 6.98 24.18
C ALA A 44 -17.68 6.65 22.80
N VAL A 45 -16.94 5.55 22.67
CA VAL A 45 -16.41 5.08 21.37
C VAL A 45 -17.57 4.82 20.40
N ARG A 46 -18.58 4.07 20.83
CA ARG A 46 -19.74 3.75 19.97
C ARG A 46 -20.50 5.01 19.55
N ALA A 47 -20.73 5.94 20.46
CA ALA A 47 -21.41 7.20 20.16
C ALA A 47 -20.58 8.08 19.20
N GLY A 48 -19.26 8.16 19.40
CA GLY A 48 -18.35 8.89 18.53
C GLY A 48 -18.29 8.32 17.12
N LEU A 49 -18.22 6.99 17.00
CA LEU A 49 -18.26 6.32 15.70
C LEU A 49 -19.57 6.57 14.98
N ALA A 50 -20.71 6.46 15.68
CA ALA A 50 -22.02 6.77 15.10
C ALA A 50 -22.10 8.22 14.60
N TRP A 51 -21.61 9.18 15.39
CA TRP A 51 -21.54 10.58 14.99
C TRP A 51 -20.67 10.77 13.75
N LEU A 52 -19.45 10.23 13.75
CA LEU A 52 -18.49 10.39 12.66
C LEU A 52 -19.04 9.82 11.35
N ARG A 53 -19.69 8.65 11.41
CA ARG A 53 -20.39 8.05 10.28
C ARG A 53 -21.51 8.94 9.75
N SER A 54 -22.29 9.56 10.63
CA SER A 54 -23.37 10.48 10.23
C SER A 54 -22.87 11.80 9.64
N ALA A 55 -21.62 12.18 9.95
CA ALA A 55 -20.99 13.41 9.51
C ALA A 55 -20.37 13.33 8.10
N GLN A 56 -20.34 12.15 7.48
CA GLN A 56 -19.80 11.97 6.13
C GLN A 56 -20.67 12.70 5.10
N ASN A 57 -20.03 13.45 4.21
CA ASN A 57 -20.70 14.15 3.13
C ASN A 57 -21.06 13.21 1.98
N GLY A 58 -21.97 13.65 1.11
CA GLY A 58 -22.43 12.86 -0.05
C GLY A 58 -21.33 12.53 -1.07
N ASP A 59 -20.22 13.25 -1.07
CA ASP A 59 -19.03 13.00 -1.90
C ASP A 59 -18.07 11.96 -1.30
N GLY A 60 -18.37 11.44 -0.10
CA GLY A 60 -17.55 10.47 0.62
C GLY A 60 -16.49 11.10 1.55
N GLY A 61 -16.28 12.41 1.51
CA GLY A 61 -15.34 13.10 2.37
C GLY A 61 -15.96 13.64 3.67
N TRP A 62 -15.12 14.27 4.49
CA TRP A 62 -15.52 15.03 5.68
C TRP A 62 -14.93 16.44 5.61
N GLY A 63 -15.70 17.42 6.06
CA GLY A 63 -15.18 18.76 6.41
C GLY A 63 -14.82 18.86 7.89
N ALA A 64 -14.49 20.07 8.36
CA ALA A 64 -14.28 20.34 9.78
C ALA A 64 -15.57 20.11 10.60
N LEU A 65 -16.70 20.47 9.98
CA LEU A 65 -18.05 20.33 10.52
C LEU A 65 -18.92 19.50 9.56
N PRO A 66 -19.98 18.83 10.06
CA PRO A 66 -20.93 18.14 9.19
C PRO A 66 -21.67 19.10 8.23
N GLY A 67 -21.94 18.62 7.01
CA GLY A 67 -22.72 19.30 5.96
C GLY A 67 -21.88 19.69 4.75
N THR A 68 -22.43 20.45 3.79
CA THR A 68 -21.73 20.69 2.51
C THR A 68 -21.43 22.15 2.20
N ASP A 69 -21.83 23.09 3.07
CA ASP A 69 -21.57 24.52 2.89
C ASP A 69 -20.06 24.84 3.00
N PRO A 70 -19.39 25.25 1.91
CA PRO A 70 -17.96 25.53 1.93
C PRO A 70 -17.59 26.72 2.83
N SER A 71 -18.47 27.72 2.92
CA SER A 71 -18.22 28.96 3.68
C SER A 71 -18.17 28.75 5.19
N ALA A 72 -18.67 27.59 5.64
CA ALA A 72 -18.76 27.24 7.05
C ALA A 72 -17.83 26.07 7.44
N GLY A 73 -16.82 25.76 6.62
CA GLY A 73 -15.89 24.66 6.88
C GLY A 73 -16.54 23.28 6.81
N ARG A 74 -17.68 23.15 6.10
CA ARG A 74 -18.41 21.88 6.00
C ARG A 74 -18.04 21.09 4.75
N ALA A 75 -17.64 21.77 3.69
CA ALA A 75 -17.12 21.10 2.49
C ALA A 75 -15.99 20.14 2.84
N SER A 76 -15.97 19.00 2.15
CA SER A 76 -14.99 17.95 2.38
C SER A 76 -13.56 18.48 2.16
N THR A 77 -12.63 18.06 3.02
CA THR A 77 -11.20 18.31 2.86
C THR A 77 -10.41 17.03 3.10
N SER A 78 -9.25 16.94 2.45
CA SER A 78 -8.43 15.72 2.51
C SER A 78 -7.92 15.43 3.92
N ILE A 79 -7.58 16.45 4.70
CA ILE A 79 -7.14 16.27 6.10
C ILE A 79 -8.24 15.71 7.00
N HIS A 80 -9.45 16.26 6.96
CA HIS A 80 -10.56 15.79 7.81
C HIS A 80 -10.99 14.39 7.39
N THR A 81 -11.01 14.12 6.08
CA THR A 81 -11.28 12.79 5.54
C THR A 81 -10.22 11.78 6.00
N ALA A 82 -8.93 12.13 5.96
CA ALA A 82 -7.85 11.27 6.44
C ALA A 82 -7.98 10.95 7.94
N HIS A 83 -8.26 11.96 8.78
CA HIS A 83 -8.48 11.74 10.21
C HIS A 83 -9.74 10.92 10.49
N ALA A 84 -10.81 11.11 9.71
CA ALA A 84 -12.01 10.30 9.84
C ALA A 84 -11.73 8.82 9.52
N ILE A 85 -11.01 8.53 8.44
CA ILE A 85 -10.56 7.16 8.11
C ILE A 85 -9.75 6.57 9.27
N LEU A 86 -8.71 7.27 9.74
CA LEU A 86 -7.87 6.81 10.84
C LEU A 86 -8.67 6.52 12.11
N ALA A 87 -9.68 7.34 12.42
CA ALA A 87 -10.55 7.15 13.57
C ALA A 87 -11.51 5.98 13.42
N LEU A 88 -12.11 5.78 12.25
CA LEU A 88 -12.95 4.62 11.96
C LEU A 88 -12.14 3.31 12.08
N LEU A 89 -10.95 3.28 11.47
CA LEU A 89 -10.08 2.10 11.55
C LEU A 89 -9.62 1.82 12.99
N ALA A 90 -9.24 2.86 13.75
CA ALA A 90 -8.90 2.72 15.17
C ALA A 90 -10.10 2.21 16.00
N GLY A 91 -11.32 2.64 15.66
CA GLY A 91 -12.57 2.16 16.24
C GLY A 91 -12.99 0.75 15.82
N GLY A 92 -12.14 0.03 15.09
CA GLY A 92 -12.36 -1.36 14.69
C GLY A 92 -13.21 -1.53 13.43
N GLN A 93 -13.44 -0.49 12.65
CA GLN A 93 -14.09 -0.63 11.34
C GLN A 93 -13.12 -1.30 10.35
N SER A 94 -13.67 -2.15 9.48
CA SER A 94 -12.86 -2.77 8.42
C SER A 94 -12.36 -1.73 7.42
N ALA A 95 -11.21 -2.00 6.80
CA ALA A 95 -10.76 -1.23 5.64
C ALA A 95 -11.72 -1.37 4.45
N ASP A 96 -12.44 -2.49 4.36
CA ASP A 96 -13.46 -2.77 3.34
C ASP A 96 -14.85 -2.20 3.70
N ASP A 97 -14.95 -1.38 4.76
CA ASP A 97 -16.21 -0.72 5.12
C ASP A 97 -16.64 0.28 4.03
N GLU A 98 -17.92 0.29 3.68
CA GLU A 98 -18.45 1.14 2.61
C GLU A 98 -18.11 2.63 2.80
N GLN A 99 -18.14 3.13 4.04
CA GLN A 99 -17.83 4.54 4.31
C GLN A 99 -16.33 4.82 4.18
N VAL A 100 -15.48 3.86 4.56
CA VAL A 100 -14.02 3.96 4.36
C VAL A 100 -13.70 3.93 2.87
N GLU A 101 -14.31 3.04 2.09
CA GLU A 101 -14.11 3.01 0.63
C GLU A 101 -14.52 4.31 -0.05
N LYS A 102 -15.68 4.87 0.30
CA LYS A 102 -16.12 6.19 -0.21
C LYS A 102 -15.10 7.30 0.12
N ALA A 103 -14.53 7.26 1.33
CA ALA A 103 -13.50 8.20 1.76
C ALA A 103 -12.21 8.05 0.96
N LEU A 104 -11.77 6.81 0.70
CA LEU A 104 -10.61 6.52 -0.13
C LEU A 104 -10.81 7.01 -1.56
N ASN A 105 -12.00 6.80 -2.13
CA ASN A 105 -12.36 7.30 -3.46
C ASN A 105 -12.33 8.82 -3.53
N TYR A 106 -12.81 9.51 -2.48
CA TYR A 106 -12.69 10.97 -2.37
C TYR A 106 -11.22 11.43 -2.36
N LEU A 107 -10.35 10.75 -1.60
CA LEU A 107 -8.92 11.09 -1.52
C LEU A 107 -8.21 10.86 -2.86
N ASP A 108 -8.52 9.77 -3.57
CA ASP A 108 -7.99 9.50 -4.91
C ASP A 108 -8.49 10.54 -5.93
N ALA A 109 -9.76 10.95 -5.85
CA ALA A 109 -10.34 11.96 -6.73
C ALA A 109 -9.76 13.37 -6.54
N THR A 110 -9.25 13.66 -5.34
CA THR A 110 -8.65 14.95 -4.97
C THR A 110 -7.12 14.95 -5.02
N PHE A 111 -6.51 13.87 -5.52
CA PHE A 111 -5.07 13.71 -5.60
C PHE A 111 -4.48 14.42 -6.83
N HIS A 112 -3.62 15.42 -6.60
CA HIS A 112 -3.00 16.22 -7.65
C HIS A 112 -1.46 16.22 -7.55
N PRO A 113 -0.77 15.15 -8.00
CA PRO A 113 0.67 14.98 -7.79
C PRO A 113 1.56 15.98 -8.53
N ALA A 114 1.01 16.72 -9.51
CA ALA A 114 1.73 17.74 -10.26
C ALA A 114 1.70 19.11 -9.57
N GLU A 115 0.80 19.32 -8.61
CA GLU A 115 0.71 20.56 -7.84
C GLU A 115 1.80 20.63 -6.77
N PRO A 116 2.11 21.83 -6.24
CA PRO A 116 3.14 21.98 -5.20
C PRO A 116 2.91 21.11 -3.96
N GLU A 117 1.65 20.84 -3.61
CA GLU A 117 1.25 19.89 -2.58
C GLU A 117 0.20 18.92 -3.18
N PRO A 118 0.39 17.59 -3.09
CA PRO A 118 -0.55 16.63 -3.69
C PRO A 118 -1.97 16.72 -3.14
N TRP A 119 -2.10 17.02 -1.85
CA TRP A 119 -3.32 17.56 -1.26
C TRP A 119 -2.98 18.86 -0.52
N PRO A 120 -3.67 19.97 -0.83
CA PRO A 120 -3.38 21.26 -0.22
C PRO A 120 -3.56 21.24 1.31
N SER A 121 -2.62 21.86 2.01
CA SER A 121 -2.71 22.18 3.43
C SER A 121 -3.87 23.13 3.69
N THR A 122 -4.56 22.94 4.82
CA THR A 122 -5.74 23.76 5.18
C THR A 122 -5.58 24.40 6.55
N SER A 123 -6.16 25.58 6.72
CA SER A 123 -6.28 26.27 8.01
C SER A 123 -7.77 26.45 8.34
N GLU A 124 -8.11 26.26 9.62
CA GLU A 124 -9.45 26.51 10.13
C GLU A 124 -9.37 27.37 11.40
N MET A 125 -10.24 28.39 11.47
CA MET A 125 -10.40 29.19 12.67
C MET A 125 -11.51 28.60 13.53
N GLU A 126 -11.21 28.39 14.81
CA GLU A 126 -12.20 28.02 15.81
C GLU A 126 -12.25 29.07 16.92
N VAL A 127 -13.44 29.63 17.13
CA VAL A 127 -13.73 30.49 18.27
C VAL A 127 -13.78 29.61 19.52
N VAL A 128 -12.88 29.85 20.47
CA VAL A 128 -12.76 29.09 21.73
C VAL A 128 -13.25 29.90 22.93
N ASP A 129 -13.38 31.22 22.79
CA ASP A 129 -13.97 32.10 23.81
C ASP A 129 -14.65 33.30 23.13
N THR A 130 -15.35 34.16 23.87
CA THR A 130 -16.03 35.34 23.34
C THR A 130 -15.12 36.23 22.49
N ASP A 131 -13.85 36.33 22.89
CA ASP A 131 -12.86 37.21 22.28
C ASP A 131 -11.59 36.46 21.82
N ALA A 132 -11.64 35.12 21.74
CA ALA A 132 -10.48 34.31 21.37
C ALA A 132 -10.81 33.25 20.32
N ALA A 133 -9.93 33.12 19.33
CA ALA A 133 -9.98 32.08 18.33
C ALA A 133 -8.61 31.42 18.13
N ILE A 134 -8.61 30.13 17.87
CA ILE A 134 -7.43 29.32 17.55
C ILE A 134 -7.43 29.05 16.05
N ASP A 135 -6.28 29.24 15.42
CA ASP A 135 -6.00 28.84 14.04
C ASP A 135 -5.40 27.44 14.04
N PHE A 136 -6.17 26.44 13.61
CA PHE A 136 -5.67 25.09 13.40
C PHE A 136 -5.16 24.95 11.96
N ARG A 137 -3.85 24.79 11.83
CA ARG A 137 -3.16 24.59 10.55
C ARG A 137 -2.80 23.12 10.41
N HIS A 138 -3.11 22.56 9.24
CA HIS A 138 -2.95 21.14 9.00
C HIS A 138 -2.16 20.87 7.72
N SER A 139 -1.17 19.96 7.79
CA SER A 139 -0.51 19.41 6.60
C SER A 139 -1.31 18.21 6.09
N SER A 140 -2.00 18.36 4.96
CA SER A 140 -2.92 17.31 4.47
C SER A 140 -2.19 16.05 4.01
N THR A 141 -1.14 16.20 3.20
CA THR A 141 -0.47 15.08 2.51
C THR A 141 0.08 13.99 3.45
N PRO A 142 0.79 14.30 4.56
CA PRO A 142 1.26 13.28 5.50
C PRO A 142 0.11 12.45 6.12
N TRP A 143 -0.97 13.11 6.54
CA TRP A 143 -2.10 12.43 7.16
C TRP A 143 -2.88 11.58 6.15
N VAL A 144 -3.02 12.05 4.91
CA VAL A 144 -3.60 11.25 3.82
C VAL A 144 -2.76 10.00 3.56
N LEU A 145 -1.43 10.11 3.46
CA LEU A 145 -0.57 8.94 3.31
C LEU A 145 -0.75 7.95 4.48
N ALA A 146 -0.79 8.44 5.71
CA ALA A 146 -1.02 7.60 6.88
C ALA A 146 -2.38 6.88 6.82
N ALA A 147 -3.44 7.58 6.38
CA ALA A 147 -4.77 7.01 6.22
C ALA A 147 -4.82 5.93 5.12
N LEU A 148 -4.18 6.16 3.97
CA LEU A 148 -4.09 5.18 2.89
C LEU A 148 -3.40 3.90 3.35
N LEU A 149 -2.28 4.02 4.05
CA LEU A 149 -1.52 2.88 4.56
C LEU A 149 -2.29 2.14 5.67
N ALA A 150 -2.92 2.86 6.59
CA ALA A 150 -3.77 2.26 7.62
C ALA A 150 -4.97 1.49 7.02
N ALA A 151 -5.54 2.01 5.94
CA ALA A 151 -6.59 1.35 5.15
C ALA A 151 -6.05 0.22 4.25
N ARG A 152 -4.80 -0.22 4.45
CA ARG A 152 -4.15 -1.32 3.72
C ARG A 152 -4.08 -1.11 2.21
N ARG A 153 -4.01 0.15 1.75
CA ARG A 153 -3.67 0.43 0.36
C ARG A 153 -2.25 -0.05 0.09
N PRO A 154 -1.98 -0.69 -1.07
CA PRO A 154 -0.63 -1.15 -1.39
C PRO A 154 0.37 0.00 -1.31
N ILE A 155 1.46 -0.20 -0.58
CA ILE A 155 2.53 0.80 -0.44
C ILE A 155 3.15 1.17 -1.80
N SER A 156 3.10 0.24 -2.75
CA SER A 156 3.55 0.41 -4.13
C SER A 156 2.55 1.14 -5.03
N SER A 157 1.35 1.48 -4.53
CA SER A 157 0.38 2.26 -5.29
C SER A 157 0.94 3.62 -5.65
N PHE A 158 0.58 4.12 -6.84
CA PHE A 158 1.07 5.40 -7.33
C PHE A 158 0.83 6.55 -6.34
N THR A 159 -0.37 6.60 -5.75
CA THR A 159 -0.74 7.58 -4.71
C THR A 159 0.23 7.53 -3.53
N CYS A 160 0.45 6.35 -2.92
CA CYS A 160 1.36 6.22 -1.77
C CYS A 160 2.80 6.57 -2.14
N VAL A 161 3.31 6.06 -3.28
CA VAL A 161 4.67 6.32 -3.75
C VAL A 161 4.91 7.80 -3.99
N ALA A 162 4.01 8.47 -4.70
CA ALA A 162 4.13 9.88 -5.00
C ALA A 162 4.04 10.74 -3.71
N SER A 163 3.17 10.40 -2.76
CA SER A 163 3.12 11.10 -1.46
C SER A 163 4.40 10.92 -0.65
N MET A 164 4.95 9.70 -0.59
CA MET A 164 6.23 9.43 0.07
C MET A 164 7.38 10.19 -0.59
N GLN A 165 7.47 10.14 -1.92
CA GLN A 165 8.48 10.87 -2.68
C GLN A 165 8.37 12.37 -2.43
N TRP A 166 7.16 12.92 -2.46
CA TRP A 166 6.92 14.32 -2.16
C TRP A 166 7.42 14.67 -0.74
N LEU A 167 7.03 13.91 0.29
CA LEU A 167 7.49 14.14 1.67
C LEU A 167 9.02 14.11 1.77
N LEU A 168 9.68 13.12 1.16
CA LEU A 168 11.14 13.03 1.19
C LEU A 168 11.81 14.21 0.48
N HIS A 169 11.22 14.71 -0.63
CA HIS A 169 11.74 15.89 -1.33
C HIS A 169 11.51 17.19 -0.56
N GLN A 170 10.46 17.29 0.26
CA GLN A 170 10.19 18.46 1.09
C GLN A 170 11.07 18.53 2.36
N GLN A 171 11.88 17.49 2.65
CA GLN A 171 12.75 17.50 3.82
C GLN A 171 13.85 18.54 3.68
N HIS A 172 13.95 19.46 4.63
CA HIS A 172 15.06 20.40 4.70
C HIS A 172 16.36 19.69 5.12
N THR A 173 17.50 20.28 4.77
CA THR A 173 18.84 19.73 5.10
C THR A 173 19.08 19.53 6.60
N LEU A 174 18.43 20.31 7.45
CA LEU A 174 18.48 20.18 8.92
C LEU A 174 17.50 19.15 9.47
N GLY A 175 16.72 18.47 8.62
CA GLY A 175 15.86 17.34 8.99
C GLY A 175 14.43 17.72 9.42
N TYR A 176 14.00 18.96 9.20
CA TYR A 176 12.62 19.41 9.46
C TYR A 176 11.80 19.57 8.17
N TRP A 177 10.49 19.75 8.33
CA TRP A 177 9.55 20.08 7.25
C TRP A 177 8.90 21.44 7.51
N SER A 178 8.71 22.19 6.43
CA SER A 178 7.99 23.47 6.44
C SER A 178 6.55 23.29 5.96
N SER A 179 5.74 24.34 6.05
CA SER A 179 4.41 24.39 5.44
C SER A 179 4.18 25.73 4.75
N VAL A 180 3.44 25.71 3.64
CA VAL A 180 2.97 26.91 2.94
C VAL A 180 2.10 27.81 3.83
N LEU A 181 1.48 27.26 4.89
CA LEU A 181 0.67 28.01 5.85
C LEU A 181 1.51 28.85 6.82
N THR A 182 2.81 28.57 6.92
CA THR A 182 3.75 29.28 7.80
C THR A 182 5.09 29.52 7.08
N PRO A 183 5.11 30.37 6.06
CA PRO A 183 6.31 30.60 5.26
C PRO A 183 7.42 31.18 6.13
N GLY A 184 8.63 30.63 6.01
CA GLY A 184 9.82 31.09 6.74
C GLY A 184 9.90 30.65 8.21
N HIS A 185 8.98 29.81 8.68
CA HIS A 185 9.01 29.23 10.02
C HIS A 185 9.29 27.73 9.97
N GLU A 186 9.77 27.20 11.10
CA GLU A 186 10.09 25.78 11.30
C GLU A 186 9.06 25.13 12.24
N PRO A 187 7.81 24.94 11.80
CA PRO A 187 6.76 24.41 12.67
C PRO A 187 7.06 22.97 13.08
N ILE A 188 7.10 22.72 14.39
CA ILE A 188 7.27 21.38 14.94
C ILE A 188 6.17 20.41 14.46
N TRP A 189 4.95 20.91 14.25
CA TRP A 189 3.82 20.11 13.79
C TRP A 189 4.03 19.57 12.38
N ALA A 190 4.59 20.34 11.44
CA ALA A 190 4.81 19.86 10.08
C ALA A 190 5.87 18.76 10.05
N THR A 191 6.90 18.90 10.89
CA THR A 191 7.93 17.88 11.07
C THR A 191 7.36 16.62 11.71
N HIS A 192 6.55 16.76 12.75
CA HIS A 192 5.85 15.65 13.38
C HIS A 192 4.99 14.87 12.37
N ASP A 193 4.18 15.58 11.59
CA ASP A 193 3.25 14.95 10.64
C ASP A 193 3.98 14.18 9.54
N ALA A 194 5.03 14.77 8.99
CA ALA A 194 5.89 14.10 8.00
C ALA A 194 6.57 12.84 8.58
N LEU A 195 7.14 12.94 9.79
CA LEU A 195 7.78 11.80 10.45
C LEU A 195 6.77 10.70 10.81
N TYR A 196 5.57 11.07 11.25
CA TYR A 196 4.49 10.11 11.53
C TYR A 196 4.15 9.29 10.28
N ALA A 197 3.92 9.98 9.16
CA ALA A 197 3.57 9.34 7.89
C ALA A 197 4.71 8.48 7.33
N LEU A 198 5.95 8.98 7.36
CA LEU A 198 7.13 8.23 6.90
C LEU A 198 7.42 7.02 7.79
N ASN A 199 7.19 7.11 9.10
CA ASN A 199 7.32 5.95 9.98
C ASN A 199 6.22 4.91 9.71
N ALA A 200 4.98 5.33 9.46
CA ALA A 200 3.90 4.42 9.06
C ALA A 200 4.23 3.70 7.74
N ALA A 201 4.78 4.43 6.76
CA ALA A 201 5.26 3.86 5.51
C ALA A 201 6.40 2.86 5.74
N ARG A 202 7.38 3.21 6.58
CA ARG A 202 8.49 2.31 6.95
C ARG A 202 7.99 1.03 7.61
N GLN A 203 7.03 1.12 8.55
CA GLN A 203 6.44 -0.05 9.20
C GLN A 203 5.72 -0.94 8.19
N THR A 204 4.88 -0.32 7.34
CA THR A 204 4.16 -1.03 6.27
C THR A 204 5.14 -1.72 5.30
N ALA A 205 6.24 -1.07 4.93
CA ALA A 205 7.28 -1.65 4.10
C ALA A 205 7.95 -2.87 4.75
N ILE A 206 8.23 -2.81 6.06
CA ILE A 206 8.85 -3.90 6.82
C ILE A 206 7.90 -5.09 6.95
N GLU A 207 6.61 -4.85 7.14
CA GLU A 207 5.60 -5.90 7.22
C GLU A 207 5.36 -6.57 5.87
N ASN A 208 5.50 -5.81 4.78
CA ASN A 208 5.25 -6.25 3.41
C ASN A 208 6.54 -6.43 2.59
N VAL A 209 7.67 -6.75 3.25
CA VAL A 209 8.97 -6.98 2.60
C VAL A 209 8.85 -7.98 1.45
N ALA A 210 8.00 -9.00 1.60
CA ALA A 210 7.74 -9.97 0.54
C ALA A 210 7.15 -9.32 -0.72
N GLU A 211 6.18 -8.41 -0.59
CA GLU A 211 5.60 -7.69 -1.74
C GLU A 211 6.61 -6.77 -2.42
N LEU A 212 7.45 -6.09 -1.63
CA LEU A 212 8.51 -5.21 -2.16
C LEU A 212 9.58 -5.99 -2.92
N LEU A 213 10.02 -7.12 -2.36
CA LEU A 213 10.96 -8.02 -3.06
C LEU A 213 10.31 -8.55 -4.35
N ILE A 214 9.08 -9.05 -4.30
CA ILE A 214 8.39 -9.62 -5.47
C ILE A 214 8.20 -8.56 -6.58
N ALA A 215 7.91 -7.31 -6.23
CA ALA A 215 7.71 -6.24 -7.22
C ALA A 215 9.00 -5.94 -8.02
N ASP A 216 10.16 -5.85 -7.35
CA ASP A 216 11.46 -5.64 -8.00
C ASP A 216 11.93 -6.87 -8.79
N PHE A 217 11.64 -8.07 -8.29
CA PHE A 217 11.95 -9.32 -8.99
C PHE A 217 11.11 -9.50 -10.24
N ARG A 218 9.82 -9.13 -10.23
CA ARG A 218 8.92 -9.32 -11.39
C ARG A 218 9.33 -8.49 -12.60
N LYS A 219 9.77 -7.24 -12.39
CA LYS A 219 10.17 -6.37 -13.50
C LYS A 219 11.51 -6.80 -14.10
N SER A 220 12.47 -7.15 -13.23
CA SER A 220 13.79 -7.62 -13.66
C SER A 220 13.73 -9.00 -14.32
N GLU A 221 12.94 -9.95 -13.81
CA GLU A 221 12.77 -11.27 -14.44
C GLU A 221 12.01 -11.20 -15.77
N ILE A 222 11.00 -10.34 -15.91
CA ILE A 222 10.27 -10.18 -17.18
C ILE A 222 11.21 -9.57 -18.25
N ASP A 223 11.96 -8.53 -17.91
CA ASP A 223 12.93 -7.94 -18.85
C ASP A 223 14.05 -8.93 -19.20
N LEU A 224 14.56 -9.71 -18.23
CA LEU A 224 15.57 -10.74 -18.48
C LEU A 224 15.00 -11.91 -19.30
N ALA A 225 13.76 -12.32 -19.04
CA ALA A 225 13.08 -13.39 -19.75
C ALA A 225 12.80 -12.98 -21.20
N TRP A 226 12.35 -11.75 -21.46
CA TRP A 226 12.20 -11.22 -22.81
C TRP A 226 13.54 -11.14 -23.55
N THR A 227 14.57 -10.61 -22.89
CA THR A 227 15.90 -10.47 -23.50
C THR A 227 16.51 -11.84 -23.83
N ARG A 228 16.30 -12.87 -23.00
CA ARG A 228 16.74 -14.25 -23.25
C ARG A 228 15.89 -14.98 -24.29
N ALA A 229 14.57 -14.77 -24.27
CA ALA A 229 13.66 -15.40 -25.25
C ALA A 229 13.92 -14.90 -26.68
N PHE A 230 14.20 -13.60 -26.86
CA PHE A 230 14.50 -13.04 -28.17
C PHE A 230 15.93 -13.33 -28.65
N SER A 231 16.94 -13.29 -27.76
CA SER A 231 18.32 -13.63 -28.14
C SER A 231 18.51 -15.12 -28.48
N GLY A 232 17.75 -16.02 -27.82
CA GLY A 232 17.74 -17.45 -28.15
C GLY A 232 17.13 -17.76 -29.52
N PHE A 233 16.17 -16.96 -29.98
CA PHE A 233 15.51 -17.16 -31.29
C PHE A 233 16.43 -16.80 -32.48
N ASP A 234 17.26 -15.77 -32.32
CA ASP A 234 18.23 -15.38 -33.35
C ASP A 234 19.45 -16.34 -33.39
N GLN A 235 19.89 -16.86 -32.25
CA GLN A 235 20.93 -17.89 -32.19
C GLN A 235 20.47 -19.25 -32.75
N ALA A 236 19.22 -19.65 -32.48
CA ALA A 236 18.68 -20.92 -32.96
C ALA A 236 18.52 -20.97 -34.50
N LYS A 237 18.20 -19.83 -35.13
CA LYS A 237 18.17 -19.72 -36.61
C LYS A 237 19.57 -19.86 -37.24
N GLY A 238 20.62 -19.41 -36.55
CA GLY A 238 22.00 -19.54 -37.02
C GLY A 238 22.56 -20.97 -36.88
N LEU A 239 22.20 -21.69 -35.81
CA LEU A 239 22.73 -23.02 -35.51
C LEU A 239 22.06 -24.16 -36.31
N ALA A 240 20.79 -23.98 -36.71
CA ALA A 240 20.09 -24.95 -37.56
C ALA A 240 20.71 -25.11 -38.96
N ALA A 241 21.55 -24.16 -39.39
CA ALA A 241 22.22 -24.16 -40.69
C ALA A 241 23.52 -25.00 -40.74
N TYR A 242 24.08 -25.47 -39.62
CA TYR A 242 25.48 -25.96 -39.61
C TYR A 242 25.74 -27.38 -39.04
N GLY A 243 24.79 -28.09 -38.44
CA GLY A 243 25.11 -29.31 -37.70
C GLY A 243 24.36 -30.58 -38.11
N ARG A 244 24.89 -31.38 -39.05
CA ARG A 244 24.53 -32.81 -39.17
C ARG A 244 25.43 -33.63 -38.23
N SER A 245 25.00 -33.88 -37.00
CA SER A 245 25.58 -34.93 -36.16
C SER A 245 24.47 -35.89 -35.70
N ARG A 246 24.75 -37.21 -35.76
CA ARG A 246 23.77 -38.26 -35.41
C ARG A 246 23.59 -38.27 -33.88
N PRO A 247 22.37 -38.08 -33.34
CA PRO A 247 22.15 -38.13 -31.91
C PRO A 247 22.38 -39.54 -31.35
N SER A 248 23.09 -39.61 -30.22
CA SER A 248 23.26 -40.84 -29.43
C SER A 248 21.92 -41.28 -28.84
N LYS A 249 21.36 -42.39 -29.35
CA LYS A 249 20.09 -42.97 -28.86
C LYS A 249 20.10 -43.31 -27.37
N TRP A 250 21.28 -43.54 -26.80
CA TRP A 250 21.46 -43.85 -25.38
C TRP A 250 21.12 -42.67 -24.46
N LEU A 251 21.45 -41.44 -24.87
CA LEU A 251 21.12 -40.24 -24.10
C LEU A 251 19.61 -39.99 -24.03
N TYR A 252 18.87 -40.31 -25.10
CA TYR A 252 17.42 -40.21 -25.10
C TYR A 252 16.78 -41.21 -24.14
N ILE A 253 17.25 -42.45 -24.16
CA ILE A 253 16.77 -43.51 -23.25
C ILE A 253 17.05 -43.12 -21.79
N TRP A 254 18.25 -42.61 -21.50
CA TRP A 254 18.62 -42.16 -20.15
C TRP A 254 17.80 -40.96 -19.68
N ASN A 255 17.59 -39.95 -20.54
CA ASN A 255 16.76 -38.80 -20.20
C ASN A 255 15.30 -39.18 -19.97
N SER A 256 14.72 -40.06 -20.81
CA SER A 256 13.35 -40.54 -20.60
C SER A 256 13.20 -41.31 -19.29
N ALA A 257 14.19 -42.12 -18.91
CA ALA A 257 14.19 -42.84 -17.63
C ALA A 257 14.29 -41.88 -16.43
N LEU A 258 15.13 -40.85 -16.52
CA LEU A 258 15.27 -39.83 -15.48
C LEU A 258 13.99 -39.00 -15.31
N THR A 259 13.38 -38.55 -16.41
CA THR A 259 12.10 -37.82 -16.37
C THR A 259 11.00 -38.67 -15.76
N PHE A 260 10.91 -39.95 -16.13
CA PHE A 260 9.94 -40.87 -15.54
C PHE A 260 10.14 -41.03 -14.02
N PHE A 261 11.39 -41.16 -13.57
CA PHE A 261 11.71 -41.32 -12.14
C PHE A 261 11.42 -40.04 -11.34
N VAL A 262 11.69 -38.86 -11.89
CA VAL A 262 11.34 -37.56 -11.28
C VAL A 262 9.83 -37.39 -11.19
N CYS A 263 9.09 -37.72 -12.24
CA CYS A 263 7.61 -37.70 -12.21
C CYS A 263 7.06 -38.68 -11.16
N LEU A 264 7.65 -39.87 -11.02
CA LEU A 264 7.25 -40.86 -10.02
C LEU A 264 7.47 -40.35 -8.59
N LEU A 265 8.65 -39.76 -8.31
CA LEU A 265 8.98 -39.18 -7.01
C LEU A 265 8.04 -38.02 -6.65
N LEU A 266 7.69 -37.18 -7.62
CA LEU A 266 6.74 -36.08 -7.43
C LEU A 266 5.33 -36.57 -7.13
N LEU A 267 4.86 -37.62 -7.82
CA LEU A 267 3.57 -38.23 -7.53
C LEU A 267 3.54 -38.86 -6.13
N MET A 268 4.66 -39.42 -5.67
CA MET A 268 4.78 -39.98 -4.32
C MET A 268 4.83 -38.89 -3.23
N THR A 269 5.53 -37.78 -3.45
CA THR A 269 5.57 -36.66 -2.48
C THR A 269 4.28 -35.84 -2.46
N LEU A 270 3.57 -35.75 -3.58
CA LEU A 270 2.21 -35.18 -3.65
C LEU A 270 1.18 -36.07 -2.93
N GLY A 271 1.31 -37.40 -3.01
CA GLY A 271 0.41 -38.35 -2.33
C GLY A 271 0.36 -38.19 -0.80
N GLU A 272 1.44 -37.71 -0.18
CA GLU A 272 1.49 -37.45 1.27
C GLU A 272 1.09 -36.02 1.66
N THR A 273 1.12 -35.06 0.73
CA THR A 273 0.88 -33.63 1.02
C THR A 273 -0.50 -33.11 0.57
N THR A 274 -1.29 -33.90 -0.16
CA THR A 274 -2.59 -33.44 -0.71
C THR A 274 -3.80 -33.92 0.09
N LYS A 275 -4.05 -33.29 1.25
CA LYS A 275 -5.43 -33.22 1.80
C LYS A 275 -6.12 -31.87 1.62
N SER A 276 -5.47 -30.82 1.08
CA SER A 276 -6.08 -29.48 1.01
C SER A 276 -5.85 -28.64 -0.27
N ILE A 277 -5.21 -29.14 -1.32
CA ILE A 277 -4.93 -28.33 -2.53
C ILE A 277 -5.83 -28.76 -3.70
N SER A 278 -6.44 -27.79 -4.39
CA SER A 278 -7.35 -28.03 -5.52
C SER A 278 -6.67 -28.72 -6.70
N VAL A 279 -7.43 -29.56 -7.42
CA VAL A 279 -6.97 -30.40 -8.55
C VAL A 279 -6.26 -29.58 -9.63
N ILE A 280 -6.64 -28.31 -9.85
CA ILE A 280 -6.04 -27.42 -10.86
C ILE A 280 -4.63 -26.98 -10.46
N GLY A 281 -4.40 -26.69 -9.17
CA GLY A 281 -3.07 -26.35 -8.66
C GLY A 281 -2.08 -27.52 -8.78
N GLN A 282 -2.59 -28.74 -8.60
CA GLN A 282 -1.80 -29.96 -8.76
C GLN A 282 -1.39 -30.18 -10.22
N VAL A 283 -2.30 -29.97 -11.18
CA VAL A 283 -2.01 -30.10 -12.61
C VAL A 283 -1.01 -29.04 -13.09
N LEU A 284 -1.17 -27.78 -12.65
CA LEU A 284 -0.27 -26.70 -13.03
C LEU A 284 1.14 -26.86 -12.44
N GLY A 285 1.25 -27.28 -11.18
CA GLY A 285 2.53 -27.60 -10.56
C GLY A 285 3.26 -28.75 -11.26
N SER A 286 2.50 -29.79 -11.62
CA SER A 286 3.02 -30.94 -12.38
C SER A 286 3.57 -30.54 -13.75
N LEU A 287 2.86 -29.65 -14.45
CA LEU A 287 3.27 -29.15 -15.76
C LEU A 287 4.54 -28.27 -15.66
N GLY A 288 4.62 -27.41 -14.64
CA GLY A 288 5.77 -26.52 -14.43
C GLY A 288 7.06 -27.30 -14.16
N VAL A 289 6.99 -28.35 -13.33
CA VAL A 289 8.17 -29.18 -13.03
C VAL A 289 8.54 -30.09 -14.21
N ALA A 290 7.58 -30.62 -14.96
CA ALA A 290 7.85 -31.37 -16.18
C ALA A 290 8.55 -30.51 -17.25
N LEU A 291 8.17 -29.23 -17.35
CA LEU A 291 8.84 -28.24 -18.19
C LEU A 291 10.30 -28.04 -17.77
N VAL A 292 10.57 -27.81 -16.47
CA VAL A 292 11.94 -27.63 -15.97
C VAL A 292 12.79 -28.89 -16.18
N ALA A 293 12.23 -30.07 -15.90
CA ALA A 293 12.92 -31.35 -16.07
C ALA A 293 13.20 -31.68 -17.55
N GLY A 294 12.32 -31.26 -18.47
CA GLY A 294 12.53 -31.44 -19.92
C GLY A 294 13.46 -30.40 -20.55
N PHE A 295 13.49 -29.18 -20.02
CA PHE A 295 14.20 -28.05 -20.63
C PHE A 295 15.67 -27.94 -20.18
N VAL A 296 15.99 -28.32 -18.93
CA VAL A 296 17.37 -28.29 -18.41
C VAL A 296 18.32 -29.23 -19.20
N PRO A 297 17.94 -30.47 -19.56
CA PRO A 297 18.78 -31.33 -20.40
C PRO A 297 18.96 -30.80 -21.83
N PHE A 298 17.97 -30.09 -22.37
CA PHE A 298 18.05 -29.44 -23.68
C PHE A 298 19.07 -28.29 -23.67
N LEU A 299 19.05 -27.45 -22.62
CA LEU A 299 20.05 -26.39 -22.42
C LEU A 299 21.45 -26.96 -22.22
N TYR A 300 21.57 -28.09 -21.52
CA TYR A 300 22.85 -28.79 -21.36
C TYR A 300 23.39 -29.33 -22.69
N GLN A 301 22.54 -29.91 -23.55
CA GLN A 301 22.94 -30.33 -24.90
C GLN A 301 23.38 -29.14 -25.76
N LEU A 302 22.68 -28.01 -25.67
CA LEU A 302 23.03 -26.78 -26.38
C LEU A 302 24.43 -26.27 -25.96
N ALA A 303 24.70 -26.25 -24.65
CA ALA A 303 25.97 -25.84 -24.09
C ALA A 303 27.11 -26.82 -24.44
N ALA A 304 26.83 -28.13 -24.46
CA ALA A 304 27.81 -29.15 -24.81
C ALA A 304 28.18 -29.13 -26.31
N GLU A 305 27.22 -28.83 -27.20
CA GLU A 305 27.45 -28.60 -28.63
C GLU A 305 28.32 -27.34 -28.86
N GLU A 306 28.03 -26.23 -28.17
CA GLU A 306 28.86 -25.03 -28.21
C GLU A 306 30.31 -25.30 -27.76
N PHE A 307 30.48 -26.07 -26.69
CA PHE A 307 31.82 -26.38 -26.15
C PHE A 307 32.64 -27.23 -27.13
N LYS A 308 32.01 -28.19 -27.82
CA LYS A 308 32.67 -28.97 -28.88
C LYS A 308 33.07 -28.12 -30.08
N LEU A 309 32.21 -27.19 -30.50
CA LEU A 309 32.49 -26.28 -31.62
C LEU A 309 33.67 -25.35 -31.33
N ARG A 310 33.86 -24.92 -30.08
CA ARG A 310 35.01 -24.09 -29.67
C ARG A 310 36.33 -24.86 -29.74
N ARG A 311 36.33 -26.14 -29.32
CA ARG A 311 37.53 -26.98 -29.30
C ARG A 311 38.00 -27.45 -30.69
N ILE A 312 37.14 -27.41 -31.70
CA ILE A 312 37.48 -27.71 -33.11
C ILE A 312 38.10 -26.49 -33.80
N ARG A 313 37.98 -25.29 -33.19
CA ARG A 313 38.45 -24.01 -33.72
C ARG A 313 39.83 -23.59 -33.21
N GLU A 314 40.43 -24.36 -32.30
CA GLU A 314 41.82 -24.25 -31.83
C GLU A 314 42.67 -25.36 -32.47
#